data_AF-A0A1V5C9C4-F1
#
_entry.id   AF-A0A1V5C9C4-F1
#
_cell.length_a   1.000
_cell.length_b   1.000
_cell.length_c   1.000
_cell.angle_alpha   90.00
_cell.angle_beta   90.00
_cell.angle_gamma   90.00
#
_symmetry.space_group_name_H-M   'P 1'
#
loop_
_entity.id
_entity.type
_entity.pdbx_description
1 polymer ?
#
loop_
_entity_poly.entity_id
_entity_poly.type
_entity_poly.pdbx_seq_one_letter_code
_entity_poly.pdbx_strand_id
1 'polypeptide(L)' 'MDDDLREEDRKVRRLRFMVDFSLEYIRTQRLTHDQALLVVARVKTFALELFPGKEETFDIVYAPRFKRLLNEKFQRS' A
#
# COMPACT_ATOMS: atom_id res chain seq x y z
N MET A 1 19.83 16.98 -11.33
CA MET A 1 20.65 16.30 -10.29
C MET A 1 20.00 16.41 -8.92
N ASP A 2 19.96 17.59 -8.27
CA ASP A 2 19.26 17.70 -6.96
C ASP A 2 17.73 17.65 -7.08
N ASP A 3 17.17 18.10 -8.21
CA ASP A 3 15.72 18.13 -8.41
C ASP A 3 15.12 16.72 -8.52
N ASP A 4 15.76 15.83 -9.29
CA ASP A 4 15.32 14.45 -9.51
C ASP A 4 15.32 13.64 -8.20
N LEU A 5 16.38 13.81 -7.38
CA LEU A 5 16.47 13.18 -6.06
C LEU A 5 15.35 13.68 -5.15
N ARG A 6 15.08 14.99 -5.11
CA ARG A 6 13.99 15.55 -4.29
C ARG A 6 12.61 15.04 -4.74
N GLU A 7 12.39 14.88 -6.04
CA GLU A 7 11.15 14.34 -6.59
C GLU A 7 10.96 12.86 -6.25
N GLU A 8 12.01 12.05 -6.36
CA GLU A 8 11.98 10.65 -5.92
C GLU A 8 11.65 10.55 -4.42
N ASP A 9 12.31 11.37 -3.61
CA ASP A 9 12.13 11.42 -2.16
C ASP A 9 10.69 11.84 -1.78
N ARG A 10 10.09 12.77 -2.55
CA ARG A 10 8.67 13.14 -2.44
C ARG A 10 7.75 11.98 -2.78
N LYS A 11 8.01 11.24 -3.86
CA LYS A 11 7.21 10.07 -4.25
C LYS A 11 7.27 8.98 -3.18
N VAL A 12 8.45 8.72 -2.60
CA VAL A 12 8.63 7.73 -1.53
C VAL A 12 7.82 8.12 -0.29
N ARG A 13 7.93 9.39 0.14
CA ARG A 13 7.13 9.91 1.27
C ARG A 13 5.63 9.78 1.01
N ARG A 14 5.17 10.11 -0.21
CA ARG A 14 3.77 10.01 -0.60
C ARG A 14 3.26 8.57 -0.60
N LEU A 15 4.05 7.63 -1.11
CA LEU A 15 3.70 6.21 -1.09
C LEU A 15 3.62 5.67 0.35
N ARG A 16 4.60 6.01 1.20
CA ARG A 16 4.60 5.60 2.62
C ARG A 16 3.35 6.09 3.33
N PHE A 17 3.01 7.37 3.18
CA PHE A 17 1.78 7.94 3.74
C PHE A 17 0.54 7.17 3.26
N MET A 18 0.44 6.87 1.96
CA MET A 18 -0.73 6.19 1.43
C MET A 18 -0.88 4.75 1.91
N VAL A 19 0.24 4.03 2.04
CA VAL A 19 0.26 2.69 2.61
C VAL A 19 -0.19 2.72 4.07
N ASP A 20 0.43 3.57 4.88
CA ASP A 20 0.13 3.65 6.32
C ASP A 20 -1.32 4.10 6.56
N PHE A 21 -1.81 5.07 5.79
CA PHE A 21 -3.22 5.47 5.81
C PHE A 21 -4.15 4.30 5.44
N SER A 22 -3.82 3.55 4.40
CA SER A 22 -4.66 2.44 3.93
C SER A 22 -4.69 1.29 4.93
N LEU A 23 -3.57 1.02 5.61
CA LEU A 23 -3.53 0.06 6.71
C LEU A 23 -4.45 0.49 7.85
N GLU A 24 -4.41 1.77 8.25
CA GLU A 24 -5.25 2.28 9.33
C GLU A 24 -6.73 2.33 8.93
N TYR A 25 -7.04 2.70 7.69
CA TYR A 25 -8.38 2.67 7.13
C TYR A 25 -8.95 1.25 7.16
N ILE A 26 -8.18 0.26 6.65
CA ILE A 26 -8.59 -1.14 6.71
C ILE A 26 -8.74 -1.60 8.17
N ARG A 27 -7.90 -1.15 9.11
CA ARG A 27 -8.00 -1.54 10.52
C ARG A 27 -9.28 -1.03 11.17
N THR A 28 -9.62 0.25 10.96
CA THR A 28 -10.69 0.95 11.70
C THR A 28 -12.07 0.80 11.09
N GLN A 29 -12.20 0.72 9.77
CA GLN A 29 -13.50 0.75 9.10
C GLN A 29 -14.21 -0.60 9.10
N ARG A 30 -15.55 -0.60 9.07
CA ARG A 30 -16.35 -1.81 8.84
C ARG A 30 -16.36 -2.12 7.34
N LEU A 31 -15.43 -2.97 6.91
CA LEU A 31 -15.28 -3.41 5.53
C LEU A 31 -15.54 -4.90 5.42
N THR A 32 -16.05 -5.36 4.28
CA THR A 32 -15.98 -6.77 3.89
C THR A 32 -14.55 -7.13 3.48
N HIS A 33 -14.26 -8.42 3.40
CA HIS A 33 -12.96 -8.90 2.92
C HIS A 33 -12.65 -8.39 1.50
N ASP A 34 -13.62 -8.45 0.60
CA ASP A 34 -13.47 -7.99 -0.80
C ASP A 34 -13.23 -6.48 -0.89
N GLN A 35 -13.90 -5.69 -0.05
CA GLN A 35 -13.65 -4.25 0.03
C GLN A 35 -12.23 -3.95 0.51
N ALA A 36 -11.72 -4.71 1.49
CA ALA A 36 -10.36 -4.54 1.95
C ALA A 36 -9.34 -4.96 0.88
N LEU A 37 -9.59 -6.03 0.13
CA LEU A 37 -8.77 -6.42 -1.03
C LEU A 37 -8.75 -5.34 -2.12
N LEU A 38 -9.90 -4.71 -2.39
CA LEU A 38 -9.99 -3.59 -3.34
C LEU A 38 -9.13 -2.39 -2.89
N VAL A 39 -9.07 -2.09 -1.60
CA VAL A 39 -8.17 -1.05 -1.07
C VAL A 39 -6.71 -1.42 -1.35
N VAL A 40 -6.31 -2.67 -1.08
CA VAL A 40 -4.93 -3.13 -1.36
C VAL A 40 -4.61 -3.02 -2.85
N ALA A 41 -5.52 -3.43 -3.72
CA ALA A 41 -5.35 -3.33 -5.17
C ALA A 41 -5.16 -1.87 -5.63
N ARG A 42 -5.95 -0.93 -5.09
CA ARG A 42 -5.81 0.51 -5.40
C ARG A 42 -4.49 1.10 -4.92
N VAL A 43 -4.00 0.69 -3.75
CA VAL A 43 -2.68 1.11 -3.26
C VAL A 43 -1.58 0.59 -4.17
N LYS A 44 -1.69 -0.64 -4.66
CA LYS A 44 -0.74 -1.20 -5.64
C LYS A 44 -0.74 -0.38 -6.92
N THR A 45 -1.90 -0.12 -7.53
CA THR A 45 -2.01 0.73 -8.73
C THR A 45 -1.37 2.11 -8.50
N PHE A 46 -1.69 2.76 -7.38
CA PHE A 46 -1.09 4.06 -7.02
C PHE A 46 0.44 3.99 -6.90
N ALA A 47 0.98 2.92 -6.33
CA ALA A 47 2.42 2.72 -6.23
C ALA A 47 3.09 2.60 -7.60
N LEU A 48 2.44 1.91 -8.55
CA LEU A 48 2.94 1.72 -9.91
C LEU A 48 2.86 3.00 -10.76
N GLU A 49 1.87 3.85 -10.52
CA GLU A 49 1.82 5.18 -11.12
C GLU A 49 2.98 6.07 -10.65
N LEU A 50 3.34 5.99 -9.36
CA LEU A 50 4.49 6.74 -8.82
C LEU A 50 5.83 6.17 -9.27
N PHE A 51 5.93 4.84 -9.33
CA PHE A 51 7.14 4.08 -9.62
C PHE A 51 6.88 3.00 -10.70
N PRO A 52 6.80 3.40 -11.98
CA PRO A 52 6.59 2.45 -13.07
C PRO A 52 7.67 1.35 -13.10
N GLY A 53 7.25 0.10 -13.27
CA GLY A 53 8.14 -1.07 -13.34
C GLY A 53 8.75 -1.52 -12.00
N LYS A 54 8.22 -1.06 -10.85
CA LYS A 54 8.68 -1.47 -9.50
C LYS A 54 7.69 -2.39 -8.77
N GLU A 55 6.97 -3.21 -9.52
CA GLU A 55 5.92 -4.11 -9.01
C GLU A 55 6.44 -5.07 -7.94
N GLU A 56 7.53 -5.76 -8.24
CA GLU A 56 8.16 -6.73 -7.34
C GLU A 56 8.61 -6.06 -6.03
N THR A 57 9.14 -4.84 -6.10
CA THR A 57 9.55 -4.08 -4.91
C THR A 57 8.36 -3.76 -4.01
N PHE A 58 7.22 -3.40 -4.58
CA PHE A 58 6.00 -3.19 -3.81
C PHE A 58 5.54 -4.48 -3.10
N ASP A 59 5.57 -5.59 -3.83
CA ASP A 59 5.13 -6.89 -3.31
C ASP A 59 6.05 -7.38 -2.17
N ILE A 60 7.35 -7.10 -2.22
CA ILE A 60 8.29 -7.45 -1.15
C ILE A 60 8.10 -6.55 0.09
N VAL A 61 7.98 -5.23 -0.11
CA VAL A 61 8.02 -4.27 1.00
C VAL A 61 6.66 -4.10 1.69
N TYR A 62 5.58 -4.07 0.93
CA TYR A 62 4.27 -3.64 1.44
C TYR A 62 3.23 -4.76 1.50
N ALA A 63 3.23 -5.72 0.56
CA ALA A 63 2.25 -6.81 0.58
C ALA A 63 2.26 -7.62 1.90
N PRO A 64 3.40 -7.89 2.57
CA PRO A 64 3.39 -8.60 3.85
C PRO A 64 2.64 -7.85 4.95
N ARG A 65 2.65 -6.51 4.95
CA ARG A 65 1.94 -5.68 5.93
C ARG A 65 0.42 -5.79 5.73
N PHE A 66 -0.05 -5.69 4.49
CA PHE A 66 -1.46 -5.87 4.17
C PHE A 66 -1.94 -7.29 4.44
N LYS A 67 -1.17 -8.31 4.03
CA LYS A 67 -1.50 -9.72 4.26
C LYS A 67 -1.71 -10.02 5.75
N ARG A 68 -0.81 -9.56 6.60
CA ARG A 68 -0.92 -9.71 8.06
C ARG A 68 -2.19 -9.02 8.60
N LEU A 69 -2.44 -7.77 8.21
CA LEU A 69 -3.64 -7.04 8.64
C LEU A 69 -4.94 -7.74 8.20
N LEU A 70 -4.99 -8.21 6.95
CA LEU A 70 -6.17 -8.93 6.43
C LEU A 70 -6.40 -10.25 7.19
N ASN A 71 -5.33 -11.00 7.48
CA ASN A 71 -5.43 -12.23 8.27
C ASN A 71 -5.91 -11.97 9.69
N GLU A 72 -5.37 -10.95 10.36
CA GLU A 72 -5.77 -10.54 11.71
C GLU A 72 -7.24 -10.10 11.77
N LYS A 73 -7.66 -9.26 10.81
CA LYS A 73 -8.98 -8.64 10.81
C LYS A 73 -10.10 -9.59 10.39
N PHE A 74 -9.83 -10.44 9.40
CA PHE A 74 -10.86 -11.29 8.79
C PHE A 74 -10.77 -12.76 9.20
N GLN A 75 -9.77 -13.13 10.03
CA GLN A 75 -9.60 -14.46 10.62
C GLN A 75 -10.00 -15.59 9.67
N ARG A 76 -9.24 -15.79 8.59
CA ARG A 76 -9.40 -17.01 7.79
C ARG A 76 -8.96 -18.19 8.66
N SER A 77 -9.93 -18.89 9.23
CA SER A 77 -9.78 -20.29 9.61
C SER A 77 -9.61 -21.16 8.37
#